data_AF-A0A937MEZ5-F1
#
_entry.id   AF-A0A937MEZ5-F1
#
_cell.length_a   1.000
_cell.length_b   1.000
_cell.length_c   1.000
_cell.angle_alpha   90.00
_cell.angle_beta   90.00
_cell.angle_gamma   90.00
#
_symmetry.space_group_name_H-M   'P 1'
#
loop_
_entity.id
_entity.type
_entity.pdbx_description
1 polymer ?
#
loop_
_entity_poly.entity_id
_entity_poly.type
_entity_poly.pdbx_seq_one_letter_code
_entity_poly.pdbx_strand_id
1 'polypeptide(L)'
;PSSFLNFAIDYNGDGRKDIWNTKEDVFGSAANYLSRSGWKADQTWGRAVTLPAGFNPEMAGLKIIKPIAQWAALGVRKADGSALPARDLNASIVYTEGPGSAAYMIYNNYRTILKWNRSTYFAVAVGTLADRIGGS
;
A
#
# COMPACT_ATOMS: atom_id res chain seq x y z
N PRO A 1 8.28 1.56 18.93
CA PRO A 1 7.56 2.84 18.70
C PRO A 1 8.41 4.04 19.17
N SER A 2 9.18 4.68 18.28
CA SER A 2 9.98 5.86 18.67
C SER A 2 10.39 6.85 17.57
N SER A 3 10.14 6.61 16.27
CA SER A 3 10.35 7.64 15.23
C SER A 3 9.05 8.25 14.71
N PHE A 4 7.93 7.52 14.78
CA PHE A 4 6.65 7.93 14.18
C PHE A 4 6.01 9.15 14.87
N LEU A 5 6.04 9.22 16.21
CA LEU A 5 5.52 10.37 16.97
C LEU A 5 6.19 11.69 16.54
N ASN A 6 7.43 11.63 16.03
CA ASN A 6 8.13 12.83 15.53
C ASN A 6 7.52 13.40 14.25
N PHE A 7 6.70 12.61 13.54
CA PHE A 7 6.00 13.03 12.33
C PHE A 7 4.53 13.37 12.58
N ALA A 8 4.07 13.22 13.83
CA ALA A 8 2.70 13.54 14.20
C ALA A 8 2.45 15.04 14.06
N ILE A 9 1.42 15.40 13.29
CA ILE A 9 0.94 16.76 13.13
C ILE A 9 -0.51 16.85 13.61
N ASP A 10 -0.82 17.97 14.24
CA ASP A 10 -2.18 18.39 14.55
C ASP A 10 -2.70 19.02 13.25
N TYR A 11 -3.52 18.27 12.52
CA TYR A 11 -4.01 18.69 11.21
C TYR A 11 -5.31 19.48 11.34
N ASN A 12 -6.14 19.17 12.34
CA ASN A 12 -7.42 19.84 12.56
C ASN A 12 -7.31 21.11 13.42
N GLY A 13 -6.15 21.36 14.03
CA GLY A 13 -5.84 22.54 14.84
C GLY A 13 -6.46 22.50 16.24
N ASP A 14 -6.82 21.32 16.76
CA ASP A 14 -7.49 21.17 18.05
C ASP A 14 -6.52 21.14 19.26
N GLY A 15 -5.22 21.27 19.00
CA GLY A 15 -4.14 21.24 19.98
C GLY A 15 -3.68 19.83 20.35
N ARG A 16 -4.26 18.79 19.75
CA ARG A 16 -3.90 17.38 19.98
C ARG A 16 -3.38 16.77 18.68
N LYS A 17 -2.61 15.70 18.83
CA LYS A 17 -2.06 14.93 17.72
C LYS A 17 -2.59 13.51 17.84
N ASP A 18 -3.90 13.33 17.67
CA ASP A 18 -4.53 12.03 17.84
C ASP A 18 -4.40 11.18 16.56
N ILE A 19 -3.19 10.66 16.39
CA ILE A 19 -2.77 9.72 15.35
C ILE A 19 -3.39 8.32 15.46
N TRP A 20 -4.38 8.12 16.33
CA TRP A 20 -5.05 6.83 16.51
C TRP A 20 -6.55 6.91 16.22
N ASN A 21 -7.20 8.00 16.63
CA ASN A 21 -8.66 8.12 16.55
C ASN A 21 -9.13 9.28 15.66
N THR A 22 -8.32 10.32 15.46
CA THR A 22 -8.68 11.46 14.62
C THR A 22 -8.19 11.23 13.20
N LYS A 23 -9.13 11.07 12.26
CA LYS A 23 -8.81 10.75 10.85
C LYS A 23 -7.91 11.80 10.23
N GLU A 24 -8.21 13.07 10.50
CA GLU A 24 -7.47 14.24 10.02
C GLU A 24 -6.01 14.18 10.45
N ASP A 25 -5.74 13.96 11.75
CA ASP A 25 -4.39 13.86 12.30
C ASP A 25 -3.67 12.60 11.82
N VAL A 26 -4.38 11.46 11.74
CA VAL A 26 -3.85 10.22 11.16
C VAL A 26 -3.37 10.47 9.73
N PHE A 27 -4.18 11.12 8.90
CA PHE A 27 -3.85 11.36 7.50
C PHE A 27 -2.81 12.45 7.30
N GLY A 28 -2.87 13.55 8.06
CA GLY A 28 -1.85 14.59 8.03
C GLY A 28 -0.48 14.04 8.46
N SER A 29 -0.46 13.24 9.53
CA SER A 29 0.75 12.59 10.02
C SER A 29 1.25 11.51 9.04
N ALA A 30 0.33 10.80 8.36
CA ALA A 30 0.65 9.89 7.27
C ALA A 30 1.43 10.61 6.16
N ALA A 31 0.87 11.70 5.65
CA ALA A 31 1.44 12.44 4.53
C ALA A 31 2.82 13.02 4.90
N ASN A 32 2.94 13.62 6.09
CA ASN A 32 4.22 14.13 6.59
C ASN A 32 5.26 13.01 6.75
N TYR A 33 4.87 11.87 7.31
CA TYR A 33 5.75 10.70 7.39
C TYR A 33 6.18 10.21 6.01
N LEU A 34 5.25 9.99 5.07
CA LEU A 34 5.52 9.46 3.72
C LEU A 34 6.46 10.38 2.94
N SER A 35 6.24 11.70 3.01
CA SER A 35 7.11 12.70 2.36
C SER A 35 8.57 12.61 2.81
N ARG A 36 8.81 12.16 4.05
CA ARG A 36 10.15 12.06 4.65
C ARG A 36 10.71 10.63 4.71
N SER A 37 9.90 9.60 4.46
CA SER A 37 10.27 8.19 4.66
C SER A 37 10.65 7.44 3.37
N GLY A 38 10.94 8.18 2.30
CA GLY A 38 11.40 7.62 1.03
C GLY A 38 10.27 7.14 0.12
N TRP A 39 9.10 7.78 0.22
CA TRP A 39 8.03 7.61 -0.77
C TRP A 39 8.53 7.97 -2.17
N LYS A 40 8.30 7.07 -3.13
CA LYS A 40 8.63 7.29 -4.54
C LYS A 40 7.42 7.82 -5.27
N ALA A 41 7.44 9.10 -5.67
CA ALA A 41 6.31 9.74 -6.34
C ALA A 41 5.99 9.11 -7.71
N ASP A 42 6.96 8.48 -8.37
CA ASP A 42 6.77 7.78 -9.64
C ASP A 42 6.12 6.39 -9.48
N GLN A 43 5.77 5.98 -8.26
CA GLN A 43 5.22 4.67 -7.93
C GLN A 43 3.99 4.82 -7.03
N THR A 44 2.92 4.07 -7.31
CA THR A 44 1.82 3.95 -6.35
C THR A 44 2.26 3.05 -5.19
N TRP A 45 1.48 3.00 -4.11
CA TRP A 45 1.69 1.99 -3.07
C TRP A 45 1.38 0.57 -3.59
N GLY A 46 0.39 0.45 -4.46
CA GLY A 46 -0.10 -0.81 -4.99
C GLY A 46 -1.28 -0.60 -5.94
N ARG A 47 -2.02 -1.68 -6.19
CA ARG A 47 -3.28 -1.70 -6.94
C ARG A 47 -4.08 -2.97 -6.66
N ALA A 48 -5.41 -2.88 -6.76
CA ALA A 48 -6.26 -4.06 -6.74
C ALA A 48 -6.01 -4.93 -7.99
N VAL A 49 -6.00 -6.24 -7.81
CA VAL A 49 -5.74 -7.22 -8.87
C VAL A 49 -6.72 -8.38 -8.79
N THR A 50 -6.90 -9.07 -9.91
CA THR A 50 -7.55 -10.38 -9.95
C THR A 50 -6.49 -11.47 -10.12
N LEU A 51 -6.71 -12.57 -9.40
CA LEU A 51 -5.84 -13.75 -9.44
C LEU A 51 -6.48 -14.80 -10.35
N PRO A 52 -5.69 -15.58 -11.10
CA PRO A 52 -6.23 -16.65 -11.93
C PRO A 52 -6.82 -17.77 -11.08
N ALA A 53 -7.68 -18.59 -11.68
CA ALA A 53 -8.15 -19.81 -11.06
C ALA A 53 -6.97 -20.73 -10.71
N GLY A 54 -6.97 -21.28 -9.49
CA GLY A 54 -5.89 -22.15 -9.00
C GLY A 54 -4.61 -21.42 -8.58
N PHE A 55 -4.63 -20.09 -8.42
CA PHE A 55 -3.49 -19.35 -7.85
C PHE A 55 -3.08 -19.94 -6.50
N ASN A 56 -1.78 -20.29 -6.35
CA ASN A 56 -1.25 -20.83 -5.10
C ASN A 56 -1.24 -19.72 -4.02
N PRO A 57 -2.03 -19.82 -2.94
CA PRO A 57 -2.10 -18.79 -1.90
C PRO A 57 -0.77 -18.55 -1.17
N GLU A 58 0.12 -19.54 -1.13
CA GLU A 58 1.46 -19.41 -0.51
C GLU A 58 2.37 -18.43 -1.27
N MET A 59 2.04 -18.11 -2.52
CA MET A 59 2.74 -17.09 -3.29
C MET A 59 2.34 -15.67 -2.87
N ALA A 60 1.24 -15.52 -2.11
CA ALA A 60 0.85 -14.24 -1.54
C ALA A 60 1.58 -13.99 -0.21
N GLY A 61 2.21 -12.83 -0.10
CA GLY A 61 2.90 -12.39 1.10
C GLY A 61 4.03 -11.41 0.78
N LEU A 62 4.46 -10.69 1.81
CA LEU A 62 5.50 -9.66 1.67
C LEU A 62 6.87 -10.22 1.29
N LYS A 63 7.13 -11.51 1.53
CA LYS A 63 8.44 -12.14 1.28
C LYS A 63 8.62 -12.57 -0.17
N ILE A 64 7.53 -12.81 -0.91
CA ILE A 64 7.59 -13.26 -2.30
C ILE A 64 7.59 -12.03 -3.19
N ILE A 65 8.78 -11.66 -3.68
CA ILE A 65 8.99 -10.49 -4.52
C ILE A 65 9.31 -10.97 -5.93
N LYS A 66 8.54 -10.51 -6.91
CA LYS A 66 8.76 -10.82 -8.33
C LYS A 66 8.52 -9.59 -9.19
N PRO A 67 9.19 -9.49 -10.36
CA PRO A 67 8.86 -8.47 -11.36
C PRO A 67 7.38 -8.54 -11.76
N ILE A 68 6.78 -7.39 -12.08
CA ILE A 68 5.39 -7.32 -12.57
C ILE A 68 5.16 -8.28 -13.75
N ALA A 69 6.13 -8.37 -14.67
CA ALA A 69 6.06 -9.26 -15.82
C ALA A 69 5.92 -10.75 -15.42
N GLN A 70 6.57 -11.18 -14.34
CA GLN A 70 6.43 -12.55 -13.85
C GLN A 70 5.04 -12.80 -13.26
N TRP A 71 4.48 -11.84 -12.52
CA TRP A 71 3.10 -11.94 -12.03
C TRP A 71 2.08 -11.96 -13.18
N ALA A 72 2.32 -11.17 -14.23
CA ALA A 72 1.49 -11.17 -15.44
C ALA A 72 1.53 -12.52 -16.16
N ALA A 73 2.71 -13.14 -16.26
CA ALA A 73 2.90 -14.48 -16.82
C ALA A 73 2.23 -15.57 -15.97
N LEU A 74 2.17 -15.38 -14.66
CA LEU A 74 1.40 -16.23 -13.74
C LEU A 74 -0.11 -16.00 -13.83
N GLY A 75 -0.61 -15.14 -14.73
CA GLY A 75 -2.04 -14.92 -14.95
C GLY A 75 -2.67 -13.82 -14.09
N VAL A 76 -1.90 -13.09 -13.29
CA VAL A 76 -2.42 -11.94 -12.54
C VAL A 76 -2.83 -10.83 -13.51
N ARG A 77 -3.97 -10.18 -13.24
CA ARG A 77 -4.53 -9.08 -14.02
C ARG A 77 -4.91 -7.92 -13.12
N LYS A 78 -5.16 -6.74 -13.70
CA LYS A 78 -5.80 -5.64 -12.96
C LYS A 78 -7.21 -6.04 -12.54
N ALA A 79 -7.78 -5.34 -11.56
CA ALA A 79 -9.16 -5.55 -11.11
C ALA A 79 -10.20 -5.44 -12.25
N ASP A 80 -9.92 -4.63 -13.27
CA ASP A 80 -10.75 -4.48 -14.49
C ASP A 80 -10.56 -5.60 -15.53
N GLY A 81 -9.73 -6.60 -15.23
CA GLY A 81 -9.42 -7.73 -16.12
C GLY A 81 -8.33 -7.45 -17.17
N SER A 82 -7.92 -6.20 -17.36
CA SER A 82 -6.90 -5.87 -18.35
C SER A 82 -5.46 -6.11 -17.84
N ALA A 83 -4.49 -5.98 -18.74
CA ALA A 83 -3.10 -6.34 -18.47
C ALA A 83 -2.46 -5.46 -17.38
N LEU A 84 -1.51 -6.05 -16.65
CA LEU A 84 -0.66 -5.32 -15.72
C LEU A 84 0.27 -4.35 -16.48
N PRO A 85 0.70 -3.24 -15.86
CA PRO A 85 1.53 -2.25 -16.53
C PRO A 85 2.89 -2.83 -16.91
N ALA A 86 3.38 -2.51 -18.10
CA ALA A 86 4.71 -2.89 -18.58
C ALA A 86 5.78 -1.99 -17.93
N ARG A 87 6.04 -2.18 -16.64
CA ARG A 87 7.09 -1.50 -15.90
C ARG A 87 8.05 -2.50 -15.29
N ASP A 88 9.34 -2.17 -15.32
CA ASP A 88 10.38 -2.91 -14.60
C ASP A 88 10.34 -2.55 -13.11
N LEU A 89 9.37 -3.15 -12.42
CA LEU A 89 9.15 -2.97 -10.99
C LEU A 89 8.93 -4.32 -10.33
N ASN A 90 9.44 -4.41 -9.11
CA ASN A 90 9.20 -5.55 -8.24
C ASN A 90 7.93 -5.34 -7.42
N ALA A 91 7.14 -6.39 -7.32
CA ALA A 91 5.88 -6.40 -6.60
C ALA A 91 5.68 -7.69 -5.82
N SER A 92 4.74 -7.65 -4.88
CA SER A 92 4.20 -8.82 -4.18
C SER A 92 2.69 -8.82 -4.27
N ILE A 93 2.08 -9.99 -4.09
CA ILE A 93 0.63 -10.11 -3.92
C ILE A 93 0.34 -10.23 -2.43
N VAL A 94 -0.66 -9.51 -1.94
CA VAL A 94 -1.19 -9.67 -0.58
C VAL A 94 -2.70 -9.76 -0.61
N TYR A 95 -3.25 -10.46 0.37
CA TYR A 95 -4.67 -10.47 0.68
C TYR A 95 -4.98 -9.47 1.78
N THR A 96 -6.19 -8.92 1.80
CA THR A 96 -6.63 -8.03 2.90
C THR A 96 -6.78 -8.78 4.21
N GLU A 97 -7.39 -9.96 4.17
CA GLU A 97 -7.75 -10.75 5.36
C GLU A 97 -7.29 -12.22 5.28
N GLY A 98 -6.87 -12.68 4.10
CA GLY A 98 -6.42 -14.05 3.87
C GLY A 98 -6.82 -14.59 2.49
N PRO A 99 -6.45 -15.82 2.14
CA PRO A 99 -6.80 -16.44 0.86
C PRO A 99 -8.31 -16.35 0.58
N GLY A 100 -8.68 -15.89 -0.60
CA GLY A 100 -10.08 -15.69 -1.01
C GLY A 100 -10.64 -14.28 -0.75
N SER A 101 -9.97 -13.46 0.06
CA SER A 101 -10.30 -12.03 0.18
C SER A 101 -9.72 -11.19 -0.97
N ALA A 102 -10.00 -9.89 -0.99
CA ALA A 102 -9.50 -8.99 -2.01
C ALA A 102 -7.95 -9.03 -2.08
N ALA A 103 -7.43 -9.14 -3.30
CA ALA A 103 -5.99 -9.22 -3.56
C ALA A 103 -5.45 -7.90 -4.10
N TYR A 104 -4.27 -7.54 -3.64
CA TYR A 104 -3.55 -6.34 -4.05
C TYR A 104 -2.15 -6.69 -4.50
N MET A 105 -1.74 -6.12 -5.62
CA MET A 105 -0.34 -6.03 -6.00
C MET A 105 0.28 -4.83 -5.29
N ILE A 106 1.26 -5.08 -4.43
CA ILE A 106 1.92 -4.04 -3.63
C ILE A 106 3.35 -3.81 -4.08
N TYR A 107 3.81 -2.56 -3.95
CA TYR A 107 5.14 -2.10 -4.33
C TYR A 107 5.94 -1.67 -3.09
N ASN A 108 7.09 -1.02 -3.31
CA ASN A 108 7.95 -0.58 -2.21
C ASN A 108 7.29 0.47 -1.30
N ASN A 109 6.48 1.36 -1.88
CA ASN A 109 5.74 2.38 -1.13
C ASN A 109 4.79 1.79 -0.08
N TYR A 110 4.13 0.66 -0.38
CA TYR A 110 3.35 -0.08 0.61
C TYR A 110 4.20 -0.63 1.76
N ARG A 111 5.41 -1.12 1.45
CA ARG A 111 6.35 -1.60 2.47
C ARG A 111 6.81 -0.47 3.38
N THR A 112 6.97 0.74 2.84
CA THR A 112 7.24 1.95 3.62
C THR A 112 6.07 2.26 4.55
N ILE A 113 4.82 2.16 4.08
CA ILE A 113 3.64 2.33 4.95
C ILE A 113 3.62 1.26 6.06
N LEU A 114 3.96 0.00 5.77
CA LEU A 114 4.00 -1.05 6.78
C LEU A 114 5.07 -0.86 7.87
N LYS A 115 6.11 -0.04 7.62
CA LYS A 115 7.07 0.35 8.69
C LYS A 115 6.41 1.23 9.74
N TRP A 116 5.37 1.98 9.37
CA TRP A 116 4.56 2.77 10.29
C TRP A 116 3.60 1.87 11.06
N ASN A 117 2.78 1.07 10.37
CA ASN A 117 1.85 0.14 10.99
C ASN A 117 1.78 -1.15 10.16
N ARG A 118 2.03 -2.30 10.80
CA ARG A 118 2.10 -3.62 10.14
C ARG A 118 0.73 -4.17 9.69
N SER A 119 -0.32 -3.36 9.69
CA SER A 119 -1.65 -3.72 9.21
C SER A 119 -1.79 -3.50 7.70
N THR A 120 -2.23 -4.53 6.98
CA THR A 120 -2.56 -4.43 5.56
C THR A 120 -3.72 -3.47 5.30
N TYR A 121 -4.78 -3.55 6.10
CA TYR A 121 -5.95 -2.67 5.98
C TYR A 121 -5.53 -1.20 6.09
N PHE A 122 -4.68 -0.90 7.07
CA PHE A 122 -4.15 0.42 7.28
C PHE A 122 -3.33 0.92 6.08
N ALA A 123 -2.46 0.06 5.54
CA ALA A 123 -1.64 0.41 4.40
C ALA A 123 -2.45 0.61 3.11
N VAL A 124 -3.52 -0.17 2.90
CA VAL A 124 -4.49 0.04 1.81
C VAL A 124 -5.23 1.36 1.99
N ALA A 125 -5.69 1.69 3.20
CA ALA A 125 -6.42 2.93 3.47
C ALA A 125 -5.54 4.18 3.23
N VAL A 126 -4.34 4.20 3.82
CA VAL A 126 -3.36 5.29 3.63
C VAL A 126 -2.94 5.40 2.17
N GLY A 127 -2.67 4.26 1.52
CA GLY A 127 -2.31 4.22 0.12
C GLY A 127 -3.42 4.77 -0.78
N THR A 128 -4.66 4.34 -0.57
CA THR A 128 -5.82 4.81 -1.34
C THR A 128 -6.04 6.31 -1.17
N LEU A 129 -5.83 6.84 0.03
CA LEU A 129 -5.90 8.29 0.24
C LEU A 129 -4.73 9.02 -0.44
N ALA A 130 -3.51 8.50 -0.34
CA ALA A 130 -2.35 9.07 -1.02
C ALA A 130 -2.56 9.12 -2.54
N ASP A 131 -3.17 8.10 -3.14
CA ASP A 131 -3.54 8.11 -4.56
C ASP A 131 -4.59 9.19 -4.89
N ARG A 132 -5.50 9.53 -3.96
CA ARG A 132 -6.49 10.60 -4.15
C ARG A 132 -5.91 12.01 -3.98
N ILE A 133 -4.86 12.17 -3.16
CA ILE A 133 -4.21 13.47 -2.91
C ILE A 133 -3.10 13.73 -3.93
N GLY A 134 -2.33 12.71 -4.29
CA GLY A 134 -1.21 12.80 -5.24
C GLY A 134 -1.60 12.50 -6.69
N GLY A 135 -2.82 12.00 -6.94
CA GLY A 135 -3.40 11.83 -8.26
C GLY A 135 -4.09 13.10 -8.74
N SER A 136 -3.32 14.04 -9.26
CA SER A 136 -3.77 15.12 -10.15
C SER A 136 -2.85 15.15 -11.37
#